data_AF-A0AAI8ZNA3-F1
#
_entry.id   AF-A0AAI8ZNA3-F1
#
_cell.length_a   1.000
_cell.length_b   1.000
_cell.length_c   1.000
_cell.angle_alpha   90.00
_cell.angle_beta   90.00
_cell.angle_gamma   90.00
#
_symmetry.space_group_name_H-M   'P 1'
#
loop_
_entity.id
_entity.type
_entity.pdbx_description
1 polymer ?
#
loop_
_entity_poly.entity_id
_entity_poly.type
_entity_poly.pdbx_seq_one_letter_code
_entity_poly.pdbx_strand_id
1 'polypeptide(L)'
;MLDFFKEMFTAARFTAVERVKSPVVGALFFSWIAFNWDNIIVMLFSAATVEDKIVMIKDNSTIFTAIIWPIVSAAFISIALPVISAMVIWAQNKPTMFSMGKYAIRNDAILDRKIATEKKRAQADIAYEREKTGEQEIIQRMREDIEKSKEKTGEITKEKDELIAEKNALIIEKQELIKIKETMIIEHDILLGEYNDIKDKNSNLNKEIKDISSQFDEVINFLDNENRKSIPSGNNSTGATLKSFRQG
;
A
#
# COMPACT_ATOMS: atom_id res chain seq x y z
N MET A 1 -22.82 -6.35 -89.86
CA MET A 1 -21.74 -5.72 -90.66
C MET A 1 -21.00 -4.66 -89.84
N LEU A 2 -21.69 -3.63 -89.33
CA LEU A 2 -21.07 -2.60 -88.47
C LEU A 2 -20.44 -3.15 -87.18
N ASP A 3 -21.08 -4.13 -86.54
CA ASP A 3 -20.55 -4.76 -85.31
C ASP A 3 -19.28 -5.57 -85.57
N PHE A 4 -19.17 -6.24 -86.73
CA PHE A 4 -17.95 -6.94 -87.14
C PHE A 4 -16.77 -5.97 -87.31
N PHE A 5 -16.98 -4.81 -87.95
CA PHE A 5 -15.94 -3.79 -88.07
C PHE A 5 -15.59 -3.16 -86.71
N LYS A 6 -16.57 -2.97 -85.84
CA LYS A 6 -16.36 -2.43 -84.50
C LYS A 6 -15.57 -3.38 -83.60
N GLU A 7 -15.85 -4.68 -83.68
CA GLU A 7 -15.11 -5.72 -82.97
C GLU A 7 -13.69 -5.89 -83.51
N MET A 8 -13.52 -5.91 -84.83
CA MET A 8 -12.20 -5.90 -85.48
C MET A 8 -11.38 -4.66 -85.11
N PHE A 9 -11.99 -3.47 -85.11
CA PHE A 9 -11.33 -2.23 -84.70
C PHE A 9 -10.96 -2.25 -83.22
N THR A 10 -11.82 -2.79 -82.36
CA THR A 10 -11.56 -2.88 -80.92
C THR A 10 -10.43 -3.87 -80.62
N ALA A 11 -10.40 -5.03 -81.28
CA ALA A 11 -9.33 -6.02 -81.15
C ALA A 11 -7.99 -5.51 -81.71
N ALA A 12 -8.02 -4.82 -82.86
CA ALA A 12 -6.85 -4.17 -83.45
C ALA A 12 -6.33 -3.04 -82.55
N ARG A 13 -7.22 -2.21 -81.99
CA ARG A 13 -6.88 -1.15 -81.05
C ARG A 13 -6.25 -1.72 -79.77
N PHE A 14 -6.82 -2.76 -79.19
CA PHE A 14 -6.28 -3.34 -77.95
C PHE A 14 -4.86 -3.88 -78.15
N THR A 15 -4.66 -4.62 -79.25
CA THR A 15 -3.35 -5.15 -79.64
C THR A 15 -2.35 -4.04 -79.98
N ALA A 16 -2.78 -3.00 -80.68
CA ALA A 16 -1.95 -1.83 -80.99
C ALA A 16 -1.58 -1.06 -79.72
N VAL A 17 -2.52 -0.86 -78.80
CA VAL A 17 -2.28 -0.15 -77.53
C VAL A 17 -1.33 -0.94 -76.62
N GLU A 18 -1.46 -2.26 -76.53
CA GLU A 18 -0.53 -3.10 -75.76
C GLU A 18 0.90 -3.09 -76.34
N ARG A 19 1.03 -3.05 -77.67
CA ARG A 19 2.33 -2.96 -78.32
C ARG A 19 2.93 -1.56 -78.25
N VAL A 20 2.12 -0.50 -78.37
CA VAL A 20 2.56 0.91 -78.21
C VAL A 20 2.93 1.23 -76.75
N LYS A 21 2.38 0.50 -75.77
CA LYS A 21 2.85 0.55 -74.36
C LYS A 21 4.29 0.07 -74.19
N SER A 22 4.84 -0.69 -75.14
CA SER A 22 6.29 -0.93 -75.22
C SER A 22 6.95 0.33 -75.80
N PRO A 23 7.78 1.06 -75.01
CA PRO A 23 8.41 2.30 -75.46
C PRO A 23 9.21 2.15 -76.76
N VAL A 24 9.72 0.94 -77.02
CA VAL A 24 10.51 0.61 -78.21
C VAL A 24 9.62 0.47 -79.45
N VAL A 25 8.50 -0.23 -79.34
CA VAL A 25 7.62 -0.50 -80.49
C VAL A 25 6.84 0.75 -80.88
N GLY A 26 6.40 1.54 -79.89
CA GLY A 26 5.81 2.85 -80.13
C GLY A 26 6.79 3.80 -80.83
N ALA A 27 8.02 3.93 -80.30
CA ALA A 27 9.05 4.79 -80.90
C ALA A 27 9.41 4.35 -82.33
N LEU A 28 9.49 3.04 -82.60
CA LEU A 28 9.77 2.50 -83.92
C LEU A 28 8.66 2.78 -84.91
N PHE A 29 7.40 2.61 -84.50
CA PHE A 29 6.24 2.93 -85.35
C PHE A 29 6.18 4.42 -85.70
N PHE A 30 6.27 5.31 -84.71
CA PHE A 30 6.24 6.76 -84.95
C PHE A 30 7.47 7.22 -85.73
N SER A 31 8.63 6.65 -85.47
CA SER A 31 9.82 7.01 -86.22
C SER A 31 9.77 6.56 -87.67
N TRP A 32 9.20 5.38 -87.95
CA TRP A 32 9.03 4.92 -89.33
C TRP A 32 8.10 5.84 -90.12
N ILE A 33 6.98 6.26 -89.52
CA ILE A 33 6.07 7.24 -90.10
C ILE A 33 6.78 8.58 -90.32
N ALA A 34 7.57 9.04 -89.34
CA ALA A 34 8.27 10.32 -89.42
C ALA A 34 9.32 10.38 -90.54
N PHE A 35 10.02 9.27 -90.84
CA PHE A 35 11.00 9.24 -91.94
C PHE A 35 10.40 8.84 -93.30
N ASN A 36 9.27 8.13 -93.32
CA ASN A 36 8.57 7.74 -94.55
C ASN A 36 7.34 8.62 -94.84
N TRP A 37 7.28 9.81 -94.25
CA TRP A 37 6.14 10.72 -94.34
C TRP A 37 5.82 11.12 -95.79
N ASP A 38 6.84 11.36 -96.61
CA ASP A 38 6.70 11.68 -98.03
C ASP A 38 5.98 10.57 -98.80
N ASN A 39 6.37 9.31 -98.59
CA ASN A 39 5.76 8.16 -99.24
C ASN A 39 4.29 7.97 -98.81
N ILE A 40 4.00 8.22 -97.54
CA ILE A 40 2.62 8.15 -97.00
C ILE A 40 1.76 9.24 -97.66
N ILE A 41 2.28 10.46 -97.78
CA ILE A 41 1.56 11.57 -98.43
C ILE A 41 1.34 11.29 -99.92
N VAL A 42 2.35 10.80 -100.64
CA VAL A 42 2.23 10.42 -102.05
C VAL A 42 1.19 9.30 -102.22
N MET A 43 1.20 8.29 -101.34
CA MET A 43 0.23 7.20 -101.39
C MET A 43 -1.21 7.71 -101.20
N LEU A 44 -1.43 8.55 -100.18
CA LEU A 44 -2.76 9.02 -99.77
C LEU A 44 -3.32 10.14 -100.66
N PHE A 45 -2.49 11.08 -101.10
CA PHE A 45 -2.94 12.35 -101.70
C PHE A 45 -2.51 12.56 -103.16
N SER A 46 -1.62 11.72 -103.72
CA SER A 46 -1.25 11.86 -105.13
C SER A 46 -2.44 11.52 -106.05
N ALA A 47 -2.63 12.31 -107.10
CA ALA A 47 -3.63 12.09 -108.15
C ALA A 47 -3.16 11.09 -109.24
N ALA A 48 -1.93 10.57 -109.13
CA ALA A 48 -1.37 9.61 -110.08
C ALA A 48 -2.05 8.23 -110.02
N THR A 49 -1.93 7.44 -111.08
CA THR A 49 -2.41 6.05 -111.09
C THR A 49 -1.64 5.20 -110.07
N VAL A 50 -2.20 4.04 -109.68
CA VAL A 50 -1.60 3.21 -108.62
C VAL A 50 -0.19 2.76 -109.03
N GLU A 51 0.01 2.47 -110.32
CA GLU A 51 1.28 2.07 -110.92
C GLU A 51 2.33 3.19 -110.80
N ASP A 52 1.95 4.42 -111.13
CA ASP A 52 2.85 5.58 -111.06
C ASP A 52 3.23 5.91 -109.60
N LYS A 53 2.30 5.76 -108.65
CA LYS A 53 2.59 5.92 -107.22
C LYS A 53 3.64 4.93 -106.72
N ILE A 54 3.59 3.68 -107.17
CA ILE A 54 4.56 2.65 -106.78
C ILE A 54 5.96 3.00 -107.29
N VAL A 55 6.06 3.49 -108.54
CA VAL A 55 7.33 3.94 -109.12
C VAL A 55 7.87 5.15 -108.36
N MET A 56 7.03 6.16 -108.08
CA MET A 56 7.42 7.34 -107.30
C MET A 56 7.93 6.98 -105.90
N ILE A 57 7.27 6.05 -105.21
CA ILE A 57 7.71 5.59 -103.89
C ILE A 57 9.04 4.84 -104.00
N LYS A 58 9.21 3.99 -105.01
CA LYS A 58 10.43 3.20 -105.19
C LYS A 58 11.64 4.07 -105.50
N ASP A 59 11.47 5.13 -106.28
CA ASP A 59 12.55 6.04 -106.66
C ASP A 59 12.97 6.96 -105.50
N ASN A 60 12.05 7.28 -104.58
CA ASN A 60 12.33 8.11 -103.41
C ASN A 60 12.73 7.31 -102.15
N SER A 61 12.47 6.00 -102.10
CA SER A 61 12.72 5.16 -100.93
C SER A 61 14.06 4.44 -101.02
N THR A 62 15.06 4.93 -100.30
CA THR A 62 16.32 4.19 -100.08
C THR A 62 16.18 3.29 -98.84
N ILE A 63 16.82 2.12 -98.82
CA ILE A 63 16.79 1.19 -97.67
C ILE A 63 17.17 1.86 -96.33
N PHE A 64 18.02 2.89 -96.41
CA PHE A 64 18.43 3.71 -95.27
C PHE A 64 17.29 4.55 -94.68
N THR A 65 16.51 5.23 -95.52
CA THR A 65 15.36 6.06 -95.07
C THR A 65 14.17 5.19 -94.67
N ALA A 66 13.98 4.06 -95.35
CA ALA A 66 12.86 3.16 -95.10
C ALA A 66 13.00 2.35 -93.80
N ILE A 67 14.22 1.92 -93.44
CA ILE A 67 14.42 0.93 -92.37
C ILE A 67 15.47 1.38 -91.34
N ILE A 68 16.67 1.75 -91.78
CA ILE A 68 17.81 1.97 -90.87
C ILE A 68 17.62 3.22 -90.01
N TRP A 69 17.26 4.36 -90.62
CA TRP A 69 17.01 5.60 -89.89
C TRP A 69 15.92 5.46 -88.84
N PRO A 70 14.72 4.92 -89.15
CA PRO A 70 13.67 4.64 -88.16
C PRO A 70 14.09 3.79 -86.97
N ILE A 71 14.94 2.77 -87.17
CA ILE A 71 15.40 1.89 -86.08
C ILE A 71 16.36 2.63 -85.16
N VAL A 72 17.30 3.38 -85.73
CA VAL A 72 18.32 4.12 -84.96
C VAL A 72 17.69 5.24 -84.13
N SER A 73 16.80 6.03 -84.72
CA SER A 73 16.05 7.07 -84.02
C SER A 73 15.09 6.50 -82.99
N ALA A 74 14.46 5.34 -83.24
CA ALA A 74 13.62 4.69 -82.24
C ALA A 74 14.42 4.24 -81.02
N ALA A 75 15.61 3.65 -81.24
CA ALA A 75 16.52 3.31 -80.15
C ALA A 75 16.97 4.57 -79.39
N PHE A 76 17.28 5.65 -80.10
CA PHE A 76 17.65 6.93 -79.51
C PHE A 76 16.52 7.53 -78.66
N ILE A 77 15.30 7.60 -79.18
CA ILE A 77 14.12 8.13 -78.48
C ILE A 77 13.80 7.29 -77.25
N SER A 78 13.91 5.96 -77.34
CA SER A 78 13.64 5.05 -76.23
C SER A 78 14.61 5.23 -75.06
N ILE A 79 15.84 5.70 -75.33
CA ILE A 79 16.85 6.02 -74.31
C ILE A 79 16.75 7.49 -73.86
N ALA A 80 16.48 8.42 -74.77
CA ALA A 80 16.42 9.84 -74.48
C ALA A 80 15.23 10.20 -73.57
N LEU A 81 14.06 9.57 -73.79
CA LEU A 81 12.86 9.81 -72.98
C LEU A 81 13.06 9.54 -71.48
N PRO A 82 13.58 8.38 -71.03
CA PRO A 82 13.81 8.15 -69.61
C PRO A 82 14.84 9.12 -69.03
N VAL A 83 15.91 9.46 -69.76
CA VAL A 83 16.94 10.41 -69.30
C VAL A 83 16.36 11.81 -69.07
N ILE A 84 15.56 12.32 -70.01
CA ILE A 84 14.91 13.62 -69.89
C ILE A 84 13.93 13.61 -68.71
N SER A 85 13.14 12.53 -68.57
CA SER A 85 12.20 12.40 -67.45
C SER A 85 12.92 12.38 -66.08
N ALA A 86 14.06 11.69 -65.99
CA ALA A 86 14.87 11.65 -64.77
C ALA A 86 15.49 13.02 -64.45
N MET A 87 15.92 13.76 -65.47
CA MET A 87 16.46 15.11 -65.31
C MET A 87 15.40 16.08 -64.77
N VAL A 88 14.18 16.02 -65.31
CA VAL A 88 13.05 16.84 -64.84
C VAL A 88 12.68 16.49 -63.40
N ILE A 89 12.58 15.20 -63.07
CA ILE A 89 12.30 14.73 -61.70
C ILE A 89 13.40 15.21 -60.74
N TRP A 90 14.66 15.12 -61.12
CA TRP A 90 15.78 15.59 -60.29
C TRP A 90 15.71 17.11 -60.04
N ALA A 91 15.46 17.89 -61.09
CA ALA A 91 15.30 19.34 -60.98
C ALA A 91 14.12 19.72 -60.07
N GLN A 92 13.01 19.00 -60.16
CA GLN A 92 11.81 19.22 -59.34
C GLN A 92 11.97 18.73 -57.89
N ASN A 93 12.73 17.66 -57.65
CA ASN A 93 12.88 17.06 -56.32
C ASN A 93 13.87 17.82 -55.42
N LYS A 94 14.80 18.60 -55.98
CA LYS A 94 15.77 19.40 -55.22
C LYS A 94 15.10 20.36 -54.21
N PRO A 95 14.11 21.21 -54.59
CA PRO A 95 13.42 22.06 -53.63
C PRO A 95 12.56 21.26 -52.62
N THR A 96 11.95 20.15 -53.04
CA THR A 96 11.09 19.31 -52.20
C THR A 96 11.89 18.57 -51.12
N MET A 97 13.08 18.08 -51.42
CA MET A 97 13.94 17.43 -50.41
C MET A 97 14.47 18.42 -49.37
N PHE A 98 14.76 19.65 -49.79
CA PHE A 98 15.18 20.70 -48.86
C PHE A 98 14.07 21.11 -47.88
N SER A 99 12.82 21.17 -48.34
CA SER A 99 11.69 21.43 -47.44
C SER A 99 11.45 20.25 -46.50
N MET A 100 11.44 19.01 -47.00
CA MET A 100 11.31 17.79 -46.19
C MET A 100 12.33 17.71 -45.06
N GLY A 101 13.60 18.04 -45.31
CA GLY A 101 14.63 18.07 -44.26
C GLY A 101 14.30 19.04 -43.12
N LYS A 102 13.77 20.24 -43.44
CA LYS A 102 13.34 21.20 -42.42
C LYS A 102 12.11 20.73 -41.64
N TYR A 103 11.18 20.03 -42.29
CA TYR A 103 10.03 19.43 -41.59
C TYR A 103 10.45 18.30 -40.65
N ALA A 104 11.40 17.45 -41.06
CA ALA A 104 11.93 16.39 -40.21
C ALA A 104 12.58 16.95 -38.94
N ILE A 105 13.46 17.94 -39.07
CA ILE A 105 14.12 18.60 -37.93
C ILE A 105 13.09 19.23 -36.97
N ARG A 106 12.04 19.87 -37.51
CA ARG A 106 10.97 20.45 -36.69
C ARG A 106 10.17 19.38 -35.95
N ASN A 107 9.82 18.29 -36.61
CA ASN A 107 9.07 17.21 -36.00
C ASN A 107 9.87 16.51 -34.90
N ASP A 108 11.18 16.35 -35.09
CA ASP A 108 12.08 15.77 -34.09
C ASP A 108 12.16 16.65 -32.84
N ALA A 109 12.35 17.97 -33.02
CA ALA A 109 12.35 18.93 -31.92
C ALA A 109 10.99 19.00 -31.18
N ILE A 110 9.87 18.78 -31.87
CA ILE A 110 8.54 18.68 -31.25
C ILE A 110 8.43 17.38 -30.43
N LEU A 111 8.92 16.27 -30.97
CA LEU A 111 8.90 14.98 -30.30
C LEU A 111 9.73 15.00 -29.01
N ASP A 112 10.93 15.57 -29.05
CA ASP A 112 11.80 15.75 -27.88
C ASP A 112 11.12 16.58 -26.79
N ARG A 113 10.47 17.69 -27.16
CA ARG A 113 9.70 18.50 -26.21
C ARG A 113 8.55 17.71 -25.58
N LYS A 114 7.87 16.88 -26.36
CA LYS A 114 6.80 16.03 -25.87
C LYS A 114 7.35 14.99 -24.89
N ILE A 115 8.45 14.31 -25.22
CA ILE A 115 9.13 13.37 -24.33
C ILE A 115 9.56 14.04 -23.03
N ALA A 116 10.17 15.23 -23.11
CA ALA A 116 10.59 15.99 -21.93
C ALA A 116 9.38 16.39 -21.05
N THR A 117 8.26 16.77 -21.67
CA THR A 117 7.03 17.13 -20.95
C THR A 117 6.41 15.93 -20.27
N GLU A 118 6.29 14.79 -20.96
CA GLU A 118 5.75 13.56 -20.38
C GLU A 118 6.65 13.01 -19.27
N LYS A 119 7.97 13.11 -19.40
CA LYS A 119 8.91 12.76 -18.32
C LYS A 119 8.70 13.60 -17.07
N LYS A 120 8.47 14.91 -17.22
CA LYS A 120 8.16 15.79 -16.09
C LYS A 120 6.82 15.45 -15.45
N ARG A 121 5.80 15.12 -16.25
CA ARG A 121 4.49 14.66 -15.74
C ARG A 121 4.62 13.36 -14.95
N ALA A 122 5.27 12.35 -15.52
CA ALA A 122 5.50 11.08 -14.83
C ALA A 122 6.28 11.27 -13.51
N GLN A 123 7.28 12.15 -13.49
CA GLN A 123 7.99 12.50 -12.26
C GLN A 123 7.09 13.19 -11.22
N ALA A 124 6.22 14.09 -11.66
CA ALA A 124 5.25 14.75 -10.79
C ALA A 124 4.23 13.75 -10.24
N ASP A 125 3.73 12.83 -11.06
CA ASP A 125 2.78 11.79 -10.65
C ASP A 125 3.41 10.83 -9.63
N ILE A 126 4.66 10.38 -9.86
CA ILE A 126 5.40 9.56 -8.89
C ILE A 126 5.63 10.32 -7.58
N ALA A 127 5.98 11.61 -7.64
CA ALA A 127 6.18 12.41 -6.44
C ALA A 127 4.88 12.58 -5.65
N TYR A 128 3.77 12.85 -6.35
CA TYR A 128 2.44 12.97 -5.77
C TYR A 128 1.98 11.65 -5.13
N GLU A 129 2.17 10.52 -5.81
CA GLU A 129 1.85 9.20 -5.25
C GLU A 129 2.68 8.91 -4.00
N ARG A 130 3.99 9.19 -4.01
CA ARG A 130 4.84 9.01 -2.83
C ARG A 130 4.41 9.85 -1.64
N GLU A 131 4.07 11.12 -1.88
CA GLU A 131 3.57 12.02 -0.83
C GLU A 131 2.25 11.48 -0.27
N LYS A 132 1.30 11.10 -1.14
CA LYS A 132 0.03 10.51 -0.75
C LYS A 132 0.19 9.19 0.00
N THR A 133 1.09 8.30 -0.43
CA THR A 133 1.39 7.05 0.29
C THR A 133 2.00 7.34 1.66
N GLY A 134 2.91 8.32 1.75
CA GLY A 134 3.48 8.77 3.03
C GLY A 134 2.42 9.31 3.99
N GLU A 135 1.51 10.15 3.50
CA GLU A 135 0.36 10.64 4.28
C GLU A 135 -0.55 9.49 4.73
N GLN A 136 -0.84 8.54 3.85
CA GLN A 136 -1.64 7.36 4.18
C GLN A 136 -0.98 6.49 5.24
N GLU A 137 0.34 6.27 5.17
CA GLU A 137 1.09 5.56 6.20
C GLU A 137 1.06 6.28 7.56
N ILE A 138 1.14 7.62 7.56
CA ILE A 138 1.04 8.43 8.78
C ILE A 138 -0.37 8.31 9.38
N ILE A 139 -1.42 8.38 8.54
CA ILE A 139 -2.80 8.18 8.97
C ILE A 139 -3.00 6.77 9.55
N GLN A 140 -2.44 5.75 8.92
CA GLN A 140 -2.54 4.37 9.38
C GLN A 140 -1.85 4.20 10.74
N ARG A 141 -0.63 4.72 10.91
CA ARG A 141 0.08 4.73 12.19
C ARG A 141 -0.70 5.46 13.28
N MET A 142 -1.26 6.62 12.99
CA MET A 142 -2.09 7.35 13.95
C MET A 142 -3.34 6.55 14.36
N ARG A 143 -3.97 5.81 13.43
CA ARG A 143 -5.11 4.94 13.76
C ARG A 143 -4.71 3.79 14.68
N GLU A 144 -3.57 3.15 14.40
CA GLU A 144 -3.03 2.08 15.24
C GLU A 144 -2.68 2.58 16.65
N ASP A 145 -2.08 3.77 16.75
CA ASP A 145 -1.76 4.38 18.05
C ASP A 145 -3.02 4.76 18.84
N ILE A 146 -4.06 5.27 18.16
CA ILE A 146 -5.37 5.54 18.78
C ILE A 146 -6.00 4.24 19.29
N GLU A 147 -5.93 3.15 18.52
CA GLU A 147 -6.50 1.86 18.91
C GLU A 147 -5.79 1.28 20.14
N LYS A 148 -4.44 1.27 20.14
CA LYS A 148 -3.64 0.87 21.30
C LYS A 148 -3.93 1.73 22.53
N SER A 149 -4.05 3.05 22.35
CA SER A 149 -4.37 3.98 23.44
C SER A 149 -5.75 3.70 24.03
N LYS A 150 -6.74 3.40 23.17
CA LYS A 150 -8.09 3.05 23.58
C LYS A 150 -8.15 1.72 24.32
N GLU A 151 -7.44 0.71 23.83
CA GLU A 151 -7.28 -0.59 24.52
C GLU A 151 -6.65 -0.38 25.89
N LYS A 152 -5.54 0.37 25.97
CA LYS A 152 -4.86 0.64 27.24
C LYS A 152 -5.72 1.41 28.22
N THR A 153 -6.49 2.38 27.72
CA THR A 153 -7.48 3.09 28.54
C THR A 153 -8.54 2.13 29.06
N GLY A 154 -9.04 1.22 28.22
CA GLY A 154 -9.97 0.16 28.62
C GLY A 154 -9.44 -0.74 29.73
N GLU A 155 -8.19 -1.18 29.62
CA GLU A 155 -7.50 -1.95 30.68
C GLU A 155 -7.42 -1.16 31.98
N ILE A 156 -6.93 0.10 31.92
CA ILE A 156 -6.80 0.96 33.10
C ILE A 156 -8.16 1.21 33.75
N THR A 157 -9.23 1.38 32.96
CA THR A 157 -10.58 1.53 33.53
C THR A 157 -11.05 0.27 34.25
N LYS A 158 -10.77 -0.92 33.71
CA LYS A 158 -11.10 -2.18 34.40
C LYS A 158 -10.32 -2.35 35.70
N GLU A 159 -9.00 -2.13 35.65
CA GLU A 159 -8.15 -2.21 36.83
C GLU A 159 -8.58 -1.20 37.91
N LYS A 160 -8.93 0.02 37.50
CA LYS A 160 -9.49 1.03 38.41
C LYS A 160 -10.80 0.55 39.06
N ASP A 161 -11.71 -0.02 38.29
CA ASP A 161 -13.00 -0.50 38.82
C ASP A 161 -12.81 -1.70 39.76
N GLU A 162 -11.88 -2.60 39.46
CA GLU A 162 -11.47 -3.71 40.33
C GLU A 162 -10.87 -3.19 41.65
N LEU A 163 -9.94 -2.24 41.59
CA LEU A 163 -9.35 -1.62 42.79
C LEU A 163 -10.40 -0.86 43.62
N ILE A 164 -11.39 -0.23 42.99
CA ILE A 164 -12.51 0.41 43.70
C ILE A 164 -13.34 -0.65 44.44
N ALA A 165 -13.63 -1.79 43.79
CA ALA A 165 -14.37 -2.87 44.42
C ALA A 165 -13.60 -3.46 45.61
N GLU A 166 -12.30 -3.73 45.46
CA GLU A 166 -11.43 -4.22 46.53
C GLU A 166 -11.35 -3.23 47.70
N LYS A 167 -11.14 -1.94 47.40
CA LYS A 167 -11.13 -0.88 48.41
C LYS A 167 -12.44 -0.85 49.20
N ASN A 168 -13.58 -0.98 48.53
CA ASN A 168 -14.88 -0.98 49.19
C ASN A 168 -15.07 -2.21 50.08
N ALA A 169 -14.60 -3.39 49.65
CA ALA A 169 -14.62 -4.60 50.47
C ALA A 169 -13.76 -4.44 51.74
N LEU A 170 -12.55 -3.89 51.61
CA LEU A 170 -11.67 -3.61 52.76
C LEU A 170 -12.27 -2.57 53.72
N ILE A 171 -13.03 -1.59 53.22
CA ILE A 171 -13.75 -0.63 54.07
C ILE A 171 -14.81 -1.34 54.91
N ILE A 172 -15.55 -2.29 54.32
CA ILE A 172 -16.57 -3.08 55.03
C ILE A 172 -15.90 -3.94 56.11
N GLU A 173 -14.85 -4.68 55.76
CA GLU A 173 -14.10 -5.50 56.72
C GLU A 173 -13.55 -4.67 57.88
N LYS A 174 -12.96 -3.50 57.57
CA LYS A 174 -12.50 -2.56 58.59
C LYS A 174 -13.62 -2.11 59.52
N GLN A 175 -14.83 -1.85 59.00
CA GLN A 175 -15.98 -1.47 59.82
C GLN A 175 -16.43 -2.61 60.73
N GLU A 176 -16.39 -3.85 60.26
CA GLU A 176 -16.69 -5.03 61.08
C GLU A 176 -15.66 -5.21 62.21
N LEU A 177 -14.37 -5.06 61.90
CA LEU A 177 -13.30 -5.10 62.90
C LEU A 177 -13.45 -4.00 63.95
N ILE A 178 -13.88 -2.80 63.56
CA ILE A 178 -14.18 -1.70 64.50
C ILE A 178 -15.30 -2.11 65.45
N LYS A 179 -16.40 -2.69 64.95
CA LYS A 179 -17.51 -3.16 65.80
C LYS A 179 -17.04 -4.24 66.79
N ILE A 180 -16.26 -5.20 66.32
CA ILE A 180 -15.71 -6.26 67.18
C ILE A 180 -14.83 -5.65 68.27
N LYS A 181 -13.96 -4.71 67.90
CA LYS A 181 -13.11 -3.99 68.87
C LYS A 181 -13.94 -3.25 69.91
N GLU A 182 -15.00 -2.56 69.52
CA GLU A 182 -15.92 -1.86 70.44
C GLU A 182 -16.59 -2.85 71.40
N THR A 183 -17.05 -4.01 70.92
CA THR A 183 -17.63 -5.04 71.80
C THR A 183 -16.62 -5.60 72.79
N MET A 184 -15.37 -5.82 72.37
CA MET A 184 -14.30 -6.29 73.27
C MET A 184 -13.96 -5.26 74.34
N ILE A 185 -14.00 -3.96 74.03
CA ILE A 185 -13.79 -2.90 75.03
C ILE A 185 -14.89 -2.95 76.10
N ILE A 186 -16.15 -3.09 75.69
CA ILE A 186 -17.27 -3.18 76.62
C ILE A 186 -17.13 -4.42 77.52
N GLU A 187 -16.82 -5.58 76.94
CA GLU A 187 -16.62 -6.82 77.70
C GLU A 187 -15.44 -6.71 78.68
N HIS A 188 -14.34 -6.11 78.25
CA HIS A 188 -13.20 -5.83 79.12
C HIS A 188 -13.59 -4.93 80.30
N ASP A 189 -14.36 -3.87 80.07
CA ASP A 189 -14.80 -2.96 81.14
C ASP A 189 -15.73 -3.66 82.14
N ILE A 190 -16.62 -4.54 81.67
CA ILE A 190 -17.47 -5.39 82.53
C ILE A 190 -16.62 -6.31 83.40
N LEU A 191 -15.70 -7.07 82.79
CA LEU A 191 -14.81 -7.98 83.51
C LEU A 191 -13.93 -7.24 84.53
N LEU A 192 -13.49 -6.02 84.21
CA LEU A 192 -12.71 -5.19 85.11
C LEU A 192 -13.54 -4.73 86.32
N GLY A 193 -14.82 -4.43 86.12
CA GLY A 193 -15.79 -4.18 87.20
C GLY A 193 -15.97 -5.39 88.10
N GLU A 194 -16.27 -6.56 87.52
CA GLU A 194 -16.42 -7.82 88.26
C GLU A 194 -15.16 -8.20 89.04
N TYR A 195 -13.99 -8.01 88.44
CA TYR A 195 -12.70 -8.24 89.10
C TYR A 195 -12.54 -7.35 90.34
N ASN A 196 -12.89 -6.06 90.24
CA ASN A 196 -12.82 -5.15 91.39
C ASN A 196 -13.80 -5.54 92.50
N ASP A 197 -15.03 -5.94 92.17
CA ASP A 197 -16.01 -6.41 93.14
C ASP A 197 -15.53 -7.66 93.90
N ILE A 198 -14.94 -8.62 93.18
CA ILE A 198 -14.35 -9.84 93.78
C ILE A 198 -13.17 -9.46 94.69
N LYS A 199 -12.31 -8.54 94.25
CA LYS A 199 -11.18 -8.06 95.04
C LYS A 199 -11.63 -7.41 96.34
N ASP A 200 -12.69 -6.59 96.31
CA ASP A 200 -13.24 -5.95 97.50
C ASP A 200 -13.90 -6.96 98.43
N LYS A 201 -14.65 -7.94 97.91
CA LYS A 201 -15.20 -9.06 98.70
C LYS A 201 -14.10 -9.87 99.38
N ASN A 202 -13.03 -10.22 98.67
CA ASN A 202 -11.88 -10.94 99.24
C ASN A 202 -11.18 -10.11 100.33
N SER A 203 -11.06 -8.79 100.15
CA SER A 203 -10.53 -7.89 101.18
C SER A 203 -11.38 -7.91 102.45
N ASN A 204 -12.71 -7.87 102.30
CA ASN A 204 -13.63 -7.93 103.44
C ASN A 204 -13.62 -9.30 104.12
N LEU A 205 -13.67 -10.41 103.36
CA LEU A 205 -13.53 -11.76 103.90
C LEU A 205 -12.23 -11.94 104.67
N ASN A 206 -11.11 -11.41 104.16
CA ASN A 206 -9.84 -11.44 104.89
C ASN A 206 -9.89 -10.68 106.22
N LYS A 207 -10.65 -9.57 106.30
CA LYS A 207 -10.87 -8.86 107.58
C LYS A 207 -11.73 -9.70 108.53
N GLU A 208 -12.80 -10.32 108.04
CA GLU A 208 -13.66 -11.21 108.84
C GLU A 208 -12.89 -12.43 109.37
N ILE A 209 -12.08 -13.08 108.52
CA ILE A 209 -11.20 -14.19 108.93
C ILE A 209 -10.25 -13.73 110.04
N LYS A 210 -9.67 -12.53 109.91
CA LYS A 210 -8.77 -11.96 110.92
C LYS A 210 -9.51 -11.69 112.24
N ASP A 211 -10.72 -11.16 112.18
CA ASP A 211 -11.54 -10.90 113.37
C ASP A 211 -11.94 -12.20 114.09
N ILE A 212 -12.42 -13.21 113.34
CA ILE A 212 -12.73 -14.54 113.87
C ILE A 212 -11.48 -15.18 114.48
N SER A 213 -10.32 -15.05 113.83
CA SER A 213 -9.06 -15.57 114.38
C SER A 213 -8.73 -14.94 115.72
N SER A 214 -8.89 -13.62 115.88
CA SER A 214 -8.71 -12.96 117.18
C SER A 214 -9.73 -13.39 118.22
N GLN A 215 -11.01 -13.58 117.86
CA GLN A 215 -12.01 -14.12 118.78
C GLN A 215 -11.67 -15.55 119.22
N PHE A 216 -11.19 -16.38 118.30
CA PHE A 216 -10.76 -17.74 118.61
C PHE A 216 -9.55 -17.75 119.56
N ASP A 217 -8.58 -16.87 119.32
CA ASP A 217 -7.44 -16.67 120.22
C ASP A 217 -7.91 -16.23 121.62
N GLU A 218 -8.89 -15.33 121.72
CA GLU A 218 -9.51 -14.94 123.00
C GLU A 218 -10.19 -16.12 123.71
N VAL A 219 -10.94 -16.95 122.98
CA VAL A 219 -11.60 -18.15 123.53
C VAL A 219 -10.57 -19.19 123.99
N ILE A 220 -9.52 -19.45 123.21
CA ILE A 220 -8.41 -20.33 123.63
C ILE A 220 -7.80 -19.82 124.93
N ASN A 221 -7.49 -18.52 124.99
CA ASN A 221 -6.94 -17.90 126.20
C ASN A 221 -7.91 -18.02 127.40
N PHE A 222 -9.22 -17.91 127.18
CA PHE A 222 -10.23 -18.13 128.22
C PHE A 222 -10.23 -19.59 128.70
N LEU A 223 -10.27 -20.56 127.79
CA LEU A 223 -10.26 -22.00 128.12
C LEU A 223 -8.98 -22.40 128.86
N ASP A 224 -7.81 -21.90 128.43
CA ASP A 224 -6.54 -22.12 129.12
C ASP A 224 -6.56 -21.56 130.55
N ASN A 225 -7.20 -20.39 130.75
CA ASN A 225 -7.38 -19.80 132.07
C ASN A 225 -8.41 -20.56 132.94
N GLU A 226 -9.43 -21.17 132.33
CA GLU A 226 -10.45 -21.95 133.04
C GLU A 226 -9.93 -23.35 133.43
N ASN A 227 -9.15 -24.00 132.56
CA ASN A 227 -8.42 -25.24 132.87
C ASN A 227 -7.42 -25.05 134.02
N ARG A 228 -6.84 -23.85 134.17
CA ARG A 228 -6.03 -23.49 135.34
C ARG A 228 -6.83 -23.38 136.65
N LYS A 229 -8.15 -23.18 136.59
CA LYS A 229 -9.04 -23.09 137.76
C LYS A 229 -9.69 -24.43 138.15
N SER A 230 -9.86 -25.36 137.20
CA SER A 230 -10.52 -26.66 137.43
C SER A 230 -9.55 -27.79 137.80
N ILE A 231 -8.24 -27.57 137.81
CA ILE A 231 -7.26 -28.49 138.40
C ILE A 231 -7.08 -28.14 139.90
N PRO A 232 -7.52 -28.99 140.85
CA PRO A 232 -7.08 -28.85 142.24
C PRO A 232 -5.58 -29.11 142.29
N SER A 233 -4.86 -28.20 142.93
CA SER A 233 -3.47 -28.32 143.39
C SER A 233 -3.05 -29.78 143.61
N GLY A 234 -2.33 -30.34 142.62
CA GLY A 234 -1.77 -31.68 142.64
C GLY A 234 -0.34 -31.65 142.11
N ASN A 235 0.60 -31.75 143.05
CA ASN A 235 2.04 -31.98 142.93
C ASN A 235 2.51 -32.79 141.71
N ASN A 236 3.62 -32.35 141.11
CA ASN A 236 4.85 -33.10 140.69
C ASN A 236 5.48 -32.40 139.48
N SER A 237 6.63 -31.72 139.61
CA SER A 237 8.00 -32.26 139.67
C SER A 237 8.48 -32.91 138.35
N THR A 238 9.65 -32.46 137.88
CA THR A 238 10.41 -32.79 136.64
C THR A 238 9.86 -32.14 135.35
N GLY A 239 10.57 -31.29 134.60
CA GLY A 239 12.00 -31.10 134.43
C GLY A 239 12.51 -31.81 133.17
N ALA A 240 12.29 -31.25 131.98
CA ALA A 240 13.07 -31.56 130.78
C ALA A 240 12.89 -30.50 129.67
N THR A 241 13.92 -29.70 129.51
CA THR A 241 14.29 -28.90 128.34
C THR A 241 14.40 -29.74 127.07
N LEU A 242 13.86 -29.28 125.94
CA LEU A 242 14.40 -29.58 124.61
C LEU A 242 14.12 -28.43 123.63
N LYS A 243 15.17 -27.62 123.42
CA LYS A 243 15.42 -26.82 122.22
C LYS A 243 15.58 -27.76 121.02
N SER A 244 14.92 -27.48 119.90
CA SER A 244 15.54 -27.35 118.56
C SER A 244 14.46 -26.96 117.53
N PHE A 245 14.55 -25.86 116.77
CA PHE A 245 15.47 -25.47 115.68
C PHE A 245 15.01 -25.94 114.28
N ARG A 246 14.76 -24.93 113.42
CA ARG A 246 14.92 -24.85 111.95
C ARG A 246 13.96 -25.61 111.03
N GLN A 247 13.25 -24.87 110.15
CA GLN A 247 13.62 -24.42 108.78
C GLN A 247 13.58 -25.54 107.72
N GLY A 248 12.78 -25.27 106.68
CA GLY A 248 12.63 -26.05 105.45
C GLY A 248 11.37 -25.62 104.74
#